data_AF-A0A941WCG2-F1
#
_entry.id   AF-A0A941WCG2-F1
#
_cell.length_a   1.000
_cell.length_b   1.000
_cell.length_c   1.000
_cell.angle_alpha   90.00
_cell.angle_beta   90.00
_cell.angle_gamma   90.00
#
_symmetry.space_group_name_H-M   'P 1'
#
loop_
_entity.id
_entity.type
_entity.pdbx_description
1 polymer ?
#
loop_
_entity_poly.entity_id
_entity_poly.type
_entity_poly.pdbx_seq_one_letter_code
_entity_poly.pdbx_strand_id
1 'polypeptide(L)'
;MAGAGVVASNGKETICCGNEKLMRQYGISFVKEEGLVTVVYVARDGVFVGSVLIADEVKEEAKEVVSELGAMGCKTYMLTGDNEQIAANVAAEIGLSGYKASLLPQNKVAEVERMLGEKR
;
A
#
# COMPACT_ATOMS: atom_id res chain seq x y z
N MET A 1 -5.81 -11.45 15.18
CA MET A 1 -6.46 -11.21 13.87
C MET A 1 -5.37 -10.93 12.85
N ALA A 2 -5.36 -11.63 11.71
CA ALA A 2 -4.43 -11.34 10.64
C ALA A 2 -4.71 -9.92 10.06
N GLY A 3 -3.66 -9.18 9.75
CA GLY A 3 -3.74 -7.88 9.06
C GLY A 3 -4.14 -6.67 9.91
N ALA A 4 -4.23 -6.77 11.24
CA ALA A 4 -4.48 -5.61 12.11
C ALA A 4 -3.19 -4.95 12.61
N GLY A 5 -2.12 -5.74 12.80
CA GLY A 5 -0.86 -5.29 13.36
C GLY A 5 -0.27 -6.31 14.32
N VAL A 6 0.62 -5.85 15.19
CA VAL A 6 1.35 -6.65 16.18
C VAL A 6 1.13 -6.06 17.57
N VAL A 7 0.99 -6.94 18.57
CA VAL A 7 0.95 -6.57 19.98
C VAL A 7 2.05 -7.35 20.69
N ALA A 8 2.86 -6.65 21.47
CA ALA A 8 3.93 -7.22 22.27
C ALA A 8 3.76 -6.81 23.74
N SER A 9 4.04 -7.73 24.65
CA SER A 9 4.08 -7.44 26.09
C SER A 9 5.21 -8.22 26.75
N ASN A 10 5.84 -7.58 27.74
CA ASN A 10 6.84 -8.21 28.62
C ASN A 10 6.34 -8.31 30.08
N GLY A 11 5.04 -8.14 30.31
CA GLY A 11 4.40 -8.14 31.62
C GLY A 11 4.51 -6.82 32.40
N LYS A 12 5.39 -5.89 32.00
CA LYS A 12 5.47 -4.54 32.57
C LYS A 12 4.83 -3.48 31.68
N GLU A 13 4.93 -3.69 30.37
CA GLU A 13 4.34 -2.81 29.37
C GLU A 13 3.70 -3.63 28.25
N THR A 14 2.74 -3.01 27.57
CA THR A 14 2.11 -3.51 26.35
C THR A 14 2.28 -2.48 25.25
N ILE A 15 2.88 -2.90 24.14
CA ILE A 15 3.04 -2.09 22.94
C ILE A 15 2.13 -2.63 21.84
N CYS A 16 1.30 -1.75 21.29
CA CYS A 16 0.43 -2.03 20.16
C CYS A 16 0.93 -1.24 18.94
N CYS A 17 1.26 -1.93 17.85
CA CYS A 17 1.65 -1.33 16.58
C CYS A 17 0.73 -1.85 15.47
N GLY A 18 -0.08 -1.00 14.86
CA GLY A 18 -1.01 -1.45 13.83
C GLY A 18 -1.89 -0.37 13.22
N ASN A 19 -2.86 -0.79 12.43
CA ASN A 19 -3.79 0.11 11.75
C ASN A 19 -4.95 0.55 12.67
N GLU A 20 -5.89 1.34 12.13
CA GLU A 20 -7.06 1.83 12.89
C GLU A 20 -7.86 0.69 13.55
N LYS A 21 -7.91 -0.49 12.93
CA LYS A 21 -8.65 -1.65 13.46
C LYS A 21 -8.04 -2.13 14.77
N LEU A 22 -6.70 -2.18 14.88
CA LEU A 22 -6.02 -2.55 16.11
C LEU A 22 -6.29 -1.52 17.22
N MET A 23 -6.19 -0.22 16.90
CA MET A 23 -6.43 0.84 17.87
C MET A 23 -7.84 0.79 18.45
N ARG A 24 -8.86 0.67 17.57
CA ARG A 24 -10.26 0.54 17.98
C ARG A 24 -10.51 -0.72 18.82
N GLN A 25 -9.86 -1.82 18.49
CA GLN A 25 -10.00 -3.08 19.24
C GLN A 25 -9.51 -2.95 20.69
N TYR A 26 -8.44 -2.20 20.92
CA TYR A 26 -7.89 -1.97 22.26
C TYR A 26 -8.46 -0.73 22.96
N GLY A 27 -9.47 -0.07 22.37
CA GLY A 27 -10.07 1.15 22.93
C GLY A 27 -9.10 2.33 22.97
N ILE A 28 -8.08 2.34 22.12
CA ILE A 28 -7.03 3.35 22.12
C ILE A 28 -7.50 4.52 21.25
N SER A 29 -7.56 5.71 21.85
CA SER A 29 -7.81 6.96 21.11
C SER A 29 -6.54 7.36 20.36
N PHE A 30 -6.64 7.70 19.08
CA PHE A 30 -5.50 8.04 18.23
C PHE A 30 -5.82 9.26 17.36
N VAL A 31 -4.77 9.99 16.96
CA VAL A 31 -4.88 11.04 15.94
C VAL A 31 -4.82 10.36 14.59
N LYS A 32 -5.86 10.53 13.78
CA LYS A 32 -5.91 9.95 12.44
C LYS A 32 -4.96 10.72 11.53
N GLU A 33 -4.07 9.99 10.85
CA GLU A 33 -3.22 10.58 9.83
C GLU A 33 -3.98 10.68 8.50
N GLU A 34 -3.72 11.76 7.78
CA GLU A 34 -4.24 11.99 6.44
C GLU A 34 -3.12 11.78 5.43
N GLY A 35 -3.45 11.19 4.27
CA GLY A 35 -2.49 11.00 3.19
C GLY A 35 -2.53 9.60 2.59
N LEU A 36 -1.77 9.45 1.51
CA LEU A 36 -1.71 8.24 0.70
C LEU A 36 -0.52 7.36 1.06
N VAL A 37 -0.44 7.04 2.34
CA VAL A 37 0.68 6.31 2.93
C VAL A 37 0.14 5.23 3.84
N THR A 38 0.90 4.16 4.02
CA THR A 38 0.60 3.16 5.04
C THR A 38 0.89 3.76 6.41
N VAL A 39 -0.12 3.80 7.28
CA VAL A 39 0.01 4.36 8.63
C VAL A 39 0.01 3.23 9.66
N VAL A 40 1.06 3.18 10.46
CA VAL A 40 1.15 2.31 11.64
C VAL A 40 1.04 3.19 12.89
N TYR A 41 -0.08 3.08 13.59
CA TYR A 41 -0.28 3.72 14.89
C TYR A 41 0.44 2.93 15.97
N VAL A 42 1.10 3.63 16.87
CA VAL A 42 1.87 3.08 17.98
C VAL A 42 1.26 3.55 19.29
N ALA A 43 1.02 2.60 20.18
CA ALA A 43 0.51 2.87 21.51
C ALA A 43 1.26 2.06 22.57
N ARG A 44 1.41 2.65 23.75
CA ARG A 44 2.02 2.04 24.93
C ARG A 44 1.02 2.08 26.07
N ASP A 45 0.75 0.92 26.67
CA ASP A 45 -0.13 0.76 27.83
C ASP A 45 -1.51 1.41 27.63
N GLY A 46 -2.06 1.27 26.41
CA GLY A 46 -3.36 1.82 26.03
C GLY A 46 -3.34 3.30 25.65
N VAL A 47 -2.19 3.97 25.71
CA VAL A 47 -2.02 5.39 25.36
C VAL A 47 -1.34 5.52 24.00
N PHE A 48 -1.95 6.29 23.10
CA PHE A 48 -1.35 6.61 21.80
C PHE A 48 -0.07 7.42 21.95
N VAL A 49 1.00 6.97 21.29
CA VAL A 49 2.34 7.58 21.35
C VAL A 49 2.67 8.31 20.05
N GLY A 50 2.17 7.83 18.91
CA GLY A 50 2.41 8.45 17.61
C GLY A 50 2.13 7.49 16.45
N SER A 51 2.50 7.94 15.25
CA SER A 51 2.29 7.24 13.99
C SER A 51 3.63 7.06 13.25
N VAL A 52 3.75 5.97 12.50
CA VAL A 52 4.80 5.76 11.50
C VAL A 52 4.14 5.76 10.14
N LEU A 53 4.52 6.71 9.29
CA LEU A 53 4.05 6.82 7.92
C LEU A 53 5.05 6.13 6.99
N ILE A 54 4.57 5.19 6.19
CA ILE A 54 5.37 4.39 5.27
C ILE A 54 4.81 4.62 3.86
N ALA A 55 5.64 5.16 2.98
CA ALA A 55 5.32 5.38 1.59
C ALA A 55 6.38 4.70 0.73
N ASP A 56 5.95 4.06 -0.36
CA ASP A 56 6.88 3.63 -1.40
C ASP A 56 7.22 4.85 -2.25
N GLU A 57 8.52 5.09 -2.42
CA GLU A 57 9.01 6.16 -3.28
C GLU A 57 9.18 5.62 -4.70
N VAL A 58 8.61 6.36 -5.65
CA VAL A 58 8.81 6.08 -7.07
C VAL A 58 10.26 6.40 -7.42
N LYS A 59 10.96 5.47 -8.06
CA LYS A 59 12.32 5.73 -8.56
C LYS A 59 12.32 6.90 -9.53
N GLU A 60 13.30 7.79 -9.41
CA GLU A 60 13.41 8.99 -10.25
C GLU A 60 13.39 8.65 -11.75
N GLU A 61 14.01 7.54 -12.14
CA GLU A 61 14.11 7.11 -13.54
C GLU A 61 12.85 6.39 -14.06
N ALA A 62 11.90 6.03 -13.18
CA ALA A 62 10.74 5.23 -13.56
C ALA A 62 9.90 5.92 -14.64
N LYS A 63 9.73 7.23 -14.54
CA LYS A 63 8.97 8.03 -15.50
C LYS A 63 9.64 8.07 -16.88
N GLU A 64 10.97 8.21 -16.90
CA GLU A 64 11.74 8.22 -18.14
C GLU A 64 11.65 6.86 -18.84
N VAL A 65 11.87 5.77 -18.10
CA VAL A 65 11.77 4.40 -18.62
C VAL A 65 10.37 4.10 -19.16
N VAL A 66 9.31 4.47 -18.43
CA VAL A 66 7.92 4.27 -18.90
C VAL A 66 7.66 5.06 -20.19
N SER A 67 8.16 6.30 -20.28
CA SER A 67 8.03 7.12 -21.47
C SER A 67 8.76 6.52 -22.68
N GLU A 68 9.99 6.05 -22.49
CA GLU A 68 10.77 5.39 -23.55
C GLU A 68 10.08 4.12 -24.07
N LEU A 69 9.58 3.27 -23.15
CA LEU A 69 8.79 2.08 -23.52
C LEU A 69 7.53 2.47 -24.30
N GLY A 70 6.85 3.55 -23.89
CA GLY A 70 5.72 4.11 -24.62
C GLY A 70 6.08 4.56 -26.03
N ALA A 71 7.22 5.24 -26.21
CA ALA A 71 7.73 5.66 -27.52
C ALA A 71 8.08 4.48 -28.44
N MET A 72 8.45 3.33 -27.85
CA MET A 72 8.64 2.07 -28.58
C MET A 72 7.32 1.35 -28.93
N GLY A 73 6.17 1.91 -28.56
CA GLY A 73 4.85 1.34 -28.80
C GLY A 73 4.40 0.31 -27.76
N CYS A 74 5.11 0.19 -26.62
CA CYS A 74 4.69 -0.68 -25.53
C CYS A 74 3.62 0.00 -24.67
N LYS A 75 2.69 -0.81 -24.14
CA LYS A 75 1.79 -0.38 -23.06
C LYS A 75 2.36 -0.86 -21.73
N THR A 76 2.43 0.04 -20.76
CA THR A 76 2.92 -0.24 -19.41
C THR A 76 1.76 -0.33 -18.43
N TYR A 77 1.67 -1.43 -17.68
CA TYR A 77 0.61 -1.66 -16.69
C TYR A 77 1.19 -2.01 -15.32
N MET A 78 0.60 -1.48 -14.25
CA MET A 78 0.96 -1.82 -12.86
C MET A 78 -0.09 -2.74 -12.22
N LEU A 79 0.36 -3.82 -11.58
CA LEU A 79 -0.48 -4.74 -10.80
C LEU A 79 -0.04 -4.72 -9.32
N THR A 80 -0.79 -4.01 -8.48
CA THR A 80 -0.42 -3.80 -7.08
C THR A 80 -1.44 -4.38 -6.09
N GLY A 81 -0.94 -4.74 -4.90
CA GLY A 81 -1.78 -5.08 -3.74
C GLY A 81 -2.20 -3.85 -2.94
N ASP A 82 -1.62 -2.68 -3.23
CA ASP A 82 -1.97 -1.42 -2.57
C ASP A 82 -3.41 -1.01 -2.87
N ASN A 83 -3.91 -0.08 -2.06
CA ASN A 83 -5.25 0.44 -2.28
C ASN A 83 -5.33 1.26 -3.60
N GLU A 84 -6.56 1.45 -4.06
CA GLU A 84 -6.87 2.15 -5.32
C GLU A 84 -6.23 3.54 -5.40
N GLN A 85 -6.24 4.27 -4.29
CA GLN A 85 -5.82 5.66 -4.27
C GLN A 85 -4.29 5.80 -4.39
N ILE A 86 -3.51 4.90 -3.76
CA ILE A 86 -2.05 4.83 -3.93
C ILE A 86 -1.70 4.43 -5.38
N ALA A 87 -2.36 3.38 -5.89
CA ALA A 87 -2.10 2.89 -7.24
C ALA A 87 -2.40 3.96 -8.31
N ALA A 88 -3.51 4.69 -8.17
CA ALA A 88 -3.89 5.77 -9.07
C ALA A 88 -2.84 6.89 -9.09
N ASN A 89 -2.35 7.29 -7.92
CA ASN A 89 -1.33 8.33 -7.82
C ASN A 89 -0.02 7.93 -8.50
N VAL A 90 0.50 6.74 -8.19
CA VAL A 90 1.75 6.25 -8.79
C VAL A 90 1.60 6.11 -10.31
N ALA A 91 0.47 5.56 -10.78
CA ALA A 91 0.21 5.41 -12.21
C ALA A 91 0.18 6.76 -12.94
N ALA A 92 -0.43 7.78 -12.33
CA ALA A 92 -0.47 9.13 -12.88
C ALA A 92 0.91 9.80 -12.86
N GLU A 93 1.68 9.62 -11.80
CA GLU A 93 3.00 10.23 -11.61
C GLU A 93 4.00 9.80 -12.69
N ILE A 94 4.03 8.50 -13.02
CA ILE A 94 4.97 7.93 -14.01
C ILE A 94 4.36 7.75 -15.41
N GLY A 95 3.07 8.01 -15.59
CA GLY A 95 2.41 7.96 -16.90
C GLY A 95 2.14 6.54 -17.43
N LEU A 96 1.66 5.64 -16.59
CA LEU A 96 1.30 4.27 -17.01
C LEU A 96 0.11 4.25 -17.97
N SER A 97 0.07 3.24 -18.84
CA SER A 97 -1.10 2.96 -19.69
C SER A 97 -2.32 2.42 -18.92
N GLY A 98 -2.10 1.89 -17.72
CA GLY A 98 -3.16 1.50 -16.80
C GLY A 98 -2.64 0.81 -15.55
N TYR A 99 -3.54 0.49 -14.62
CA TYR A 99 -3.20 -0.22 -13.40
C TYR A 99 -4.38 -1.06 -12.88
N LYS A 100 -4.07 -1.99 -11.96
CA LYS A 100 -5.03 -2.70 -11.11
C LYS A 100 -4.53 -2.69 -9.68
N ALA A 101 -5.39 -2.29 -8.76
CA ALA A 101 -5.10 -2.19 -7.33
C ALA A 101 -5.78 -3.29 -6.52
N SER A 102 -5.44 -3.37 -5.24
CA SER A 102 -6.04 -4.27 -4.24
C SER A 102 -6.00 -5.75 -4.65
N LEU A 103 -4.99 -6.13 -5.43
CA LEU A 103 -4.83 -7.51 -5.90
C LEU A 103 -4.14 -8.36 -4.84
N LEU A 104 -4.75 -9.49 -4.51
CA LEU A 104 -4.05 -10.58 -3.83
C LEU A 104 -3.02 -11.23 -4.76
N PRO A 105 -1.97 -11.90 -4.24
CA PRO A 105 -0.93 -12.51 -5.06
C PRO A 105 -1.47 -13.40 -6.19
N GLN A 106 -2.47 -14.24 -5.90
CA GLN A 106 -3.11 -15.11 -6.88
C GLN A 106 -3.89 -14.33 -7.97
N ASN A 107 -4.45 -13.18 -7.63
CA ASN A 107 -5.21 -12.36 -8.57
C ASN A 107 -4.28 -11.64 -9.55
N LYS A 108 -3.03 -11.34 -9.15
CA LYS A 108 -2.03 -10.77 -10.06
C LYS A 108 -1.71 -11.72 -11.21
N VAL A 109 -1.55 -13.02 -10.91
CA VAL A 109 -1.27 -14.05 -11.92
C VAL A 109 -2.43 -14.15 -12.91
N ALA A 110 -3.67 -14.26 -12.40
CA ALA A 110 -4.86 -14.33 -13.25
C ALA A 110 -5.02 -13.09 -14.15
N GLU A 111 -4.68 -11.91 -13.65
CA GLU A 111 -4.76 -10.67 -14.44
C GLU A 111 -3.72 -10.63 -15.57
N VAL A 112 -2.49 -11.11 -15.32
CA VAL A 112 -1.47 -11.26 -16.38
C VAL A 112 -1.94 -12.25 -17.44
N GLU A 113 -2.47 -13.40 -17.04
CA GLU A 113 -3.01 -14.40 -17.97
C GLU A 113 -4.16 -13.84 -18.81
N ARG A 114 -5.07 -13.07 -18.20
CA ARG A 114 -6.15 -12.36 -18.91
C ARG A 114 -5.60 -11.40 -19.95
N MET A 115 -4.65 -10.54 -19.59
CA MET A 115 -4.06 -9.57 -20.51
C MET A 115 -3.32 -10.23 -21.68
N LEU A 116 -2.67 -11.38 -21.45
CA LEU A 116 -2.01 -12.16 -22.50
C LEU A 116 -3.01 -12.85 -23.42
N GLY A 117 -4.14 -13.33 -22.89
CA GLY A 117 -5.21 -13.98 -23.65
C GLY A 117 -6.02 -13.00 -24.52
N GLU A 118 -6.05 -11.72 -24.16
CA GLU A 118 -6.74 -10.65 -24.91
C GLU A 118 -5.96 -10.17 -26.15
N LYS A 119 -4.75 -10.68 -26.41
CA LYS A 119 -4.02 -10.42 -27.67
C LYS A 119 -4.75 -11.09 -28.84
N ARG A 120 -5.60 -10.33 -29.53
CA ARG A 120 -6.00 -10.53 -30.92
C ARG A 120 -5.65 -9.31 -31.75
#